data_AF-A0A4P7HAH0-F1
#
_entry.id   AF-A0A4P7HAH0-F1
#
_cell.length_a   1.000
_cell.length_b   1.000
_cell.length_c   1.000
_cell.angle_alpha   90.00
_cell.angle_beta   90.00
_cell.angle_gamma   90.00
#
_symmetry.space_group_name_H-M   'P 1'
#
loop_
_entity.id
_entity.type
_entity.pdbx_description
1 polymer ?
#
loop_
_entity_poly.entity_id
_entity_poly.type
_entity_poly.pdbx_seq_one_letter_code
_entity_poly.pdbx_strand_id
1 'polypeptide(L)'
;MLVTVLSSPHIPRFARSGVLLIVLAVGLTAFGTGCSGGAESRSEPESTEPLGIGKEVSVPIPAAITNVVAPGAEPRSLLRRDYPAGTVQRVTLHTSHRIAQQINDQPARDFSAPALSIPMTAQTDAEGIDLTLGTVTTPDPALAKALTKTGGSHAGFDLSDLGAITALRLEPSPDTSNPARAALEQAFYQAVYRSIAFPDQPVGEGAVWTVRQEISGGVTLDQVTTATLTKRDGDRLTIELDVIQQPKSAVWNLPNNAGKLDIQDYVMQGTGTITVDLGLPLPVAGTITVGGHQGYRDPRTESVLQQTIDTQVSWTE
;
A
#
# COMPACT_ATOMS: atom_id res chain seq x y z
N MET A 1 5.16 77.46 -14.00
CA MET A 1 4.51 76.21 -13.58
C MET A 1 4.56 75.27 -14.78
N LEU A 2 5.32 74.18 -14.63
CA LEU A 2 5.67 73.06 -15.53
C LEU A 2 4.51 72.49 -16.40
N VAL A 3 4.63 71.72 -17.50
CA VAL A 3 5.72 71.15 -18.33
C VAL A 3 5.12 70.51 -19.62
N THR A 4 5.81 70.70 -20.75
CA THR A 4 6.18 69.79 -21.88
C THR A 4 5.23 68.72 -22.48
N VAL A 5 5.15 68.73 -23.82
CA VAL A 5 4.69 67.64 -24.73
C VAL A 5 5.88 66.72 -25.09
N LEU A 6 5.72 65.39 -25.08
CA LEU A 6 6.49 64.44 -25.93
C LEU A 6 5.90 63.01 -25.92
N SER A 7 5.57 62.55 -27.13
CA SER A 7 5.81 61.22 -27.74
C SER A 7 5.54 59.90 -26.99
N SER A 8 4.77 59.02 -27.65
CA SER A 8 4.76 57.55 -27.43
C SER A 8 6.10 56.90 -27.82
N PRO A 9 6.43 55.74 -27.21
CA PRO A 9 6.46 54.51 -28.01
C PRO A 9 5.88 53.27 -27.29
N HIS A 10 5.62 52.24 -28.11
CA HIS A 10 5.13 50.91 -27.76
C HIS A 10 5.79 50.25 -26.54
N ILE A 11 4.96 49.66 -25.67
CA ILE A 11 5.38 48.66 -24.68
C ILE A 11 4.60 47.36 -24.97
N PRO A 12 5.29 46.20 -25.09
CA PRO A 12 4.65 44.93 -25.43
C PRO A 12 3.86 44.36 -24.25
N ARG A 13 2.71 43.76 -24.58
CA ARG A 13 1.88 42.95 -23.67
C ARG A 13 2.66 41.71 -23.23
N PHE A 14 3.21 41.73 -22.02
CA PHE A 14 3.59 40.48 -21.34
C PHE A 14 2.31 39.78 -20.88
N ALA A 15 1.94 38.75 -21.64
CA ALA A 15 0.99 37.74 -21.20
C ALA A 15 1.56 37.04 -19.97
N ARG A 16 0.99 37.31 -18.80
CA ARG A 16 1.18 36.48 -17.63
C ARG A 16 0.47 35.16 -17.89
N SER A 17 1.17 34.18 -18.46
CA SER A 17 0.77 32.78 -18.36
C SER A 17 0.76 32.40 -16.89
N GLY A 18 -0.43 32.34 -16.30
CA GLY A 18 -0.64 31.79 -14.97
C GLY A 18 -0.29 30.33 -15.01
N VAL A 19 0.90 29.98 -14.50
CA VAL A 19 1.27 28.61 -14.16
C VAL A 19 0.35 28.20 -13.02
N LEU A 20 -0.68 27.42 -13.34
CA LEU A 20 -1.51 26.74 -12.33
C LEU A 20 -0.67 25.56 -11.81
N LEU A 21 0.13 25.81 -10.77
CA LEU A 21 0.86 24.79 -10.03
C LEU A 21 -0.15 23.89 -9.31
N ILE A 22 -0.54 22.78 -9.94
CA ILE A 22 -1.22 21.68 -9.27
C ILE A 22 -0.15 20.97 -8.44
N VAL A 23 -0.19 21.17 -7.11
CA VAL A 23 0.61 20.39 -6.15
C VAL A 23 0.00 18.99 -6.09
N LEU A 24 0.54 18.07 -6.90
CA LEU A 24 0.23 16.65 -6.86
C LEU A 24 1.02 16.01 -5.72
N ALA A 25 0.49 16.10 -4.50
CA ALA A 25 0.86 15.22 -3.40
C ALA A 25 0.31 13.82 -3.71
N VAL A 26 1.08 12.99 -4.40
CA VAL A 26 0.63 11.62 -4.75
C VAL A 26 1.20 10.64 -3.74
N GLY A 27 0.58 10.61 -2.56
CA GLY A 27 0.44 9.35 -1.84
C GLY A 27 -0.56 8.47 -2.58
N LEU A 28 -0.59 7.16 -2.30
CA LEU A 28 -1.52 6.19 -2.89
C LEU A 28 -3.03 6.46 -2.60
N THR A 29 -3.44 7.68 -2.27
CA THR A 29 -4.82 8.04 -1.96
C THR A 29 -5.59 8.44 -3.21
N ALA A 30 -6.17 7.46 -3.90
CA ALA A 30 -7.26 7.70 -4.84
C ALA A 30 -8.60 7.29 -4.19
N PHE A 31 -9.18 8.14 -3.33
CA PHE A 31 -10.63 8.17 -3.12
C PHE A 31 -11.11 9.61 -2.94
N GLY A 32 -12.01 10.01 -3.84
CA GLY A 32 -12.44 11.38 -4.04
C GLY A 32 -13.40 11.90 -2.97
N THR A 33 -13.30 13.19 -2.69
CA THR A 33 -14.32 13.99 -2.02
C THR A 33 -15.32 14.47 -3.07
N GLY A 34 -16.58 14.03 -3.01
CA GLY A 34 -17.66 14.51 -3.86
C GLY A 34 -18.71 15.29 -3.07
N CYS A 35 -18.81 16.60 -3.33
CA CYS A 35 -19.96 17.44 -2.96
C CYS A 35 -20.48 18.11 -4.23
N SER A 36 -21.67 17.74 -4.71
CA SER A 36 -22.79 18.65 -5.02
C SER A 36 -23.88 17.92 -5.81
N GLY A 37 -25.13 18.17 -5.44
CA GLY A 37 -26.30 17.59 -6.09
C GLY A 37 -26.67 18.22 -7.44
N GLY A 38 -27.60 17.55 -8.13
CA GLY A 38 -28.23 18.00 -9.36
C GLY A 38 -28.47 16.82 -10.29
N ALA A 39 -29.72 16.40 -10.40
CA ALA A 39 -30.17 15.26 -11.21
C ALA A 39 -29.83 15.42 -12.69
N GLU A 40 -29.36 14.35 -13.33
CA GLU A 40 -29.99 13.73 -14.50
C GLU A 40 -29.25 12.44 -14.90
N SER A 41 -30.04 11.42 -15.22
CA SER A 41 -29.66 10.05 -15.50
C SER A 41 -28.87 9.88 -16.80
N ARG A 42 -27.67 9.31 -16.71
CA ARG A 42 -27.03 8.57 -17.81
C ARG A 42 -26.09 7.51 -17.25
N SER A 43 -26.29 6.27 -17.68
CA SER A 43 -25.54 5.08 -17.31
C SER A 43 -24.06 5.19 -17.70
N GLU A 44 -23.17 5.05 -16.71
CA GLU A 44 -21.69 4.97 -16.82
C GLU A 44 -21.12 4.01 -15.74
N PRO A 45 -19.89 3.51 -15.91
CA PRO A 45 -19.42 2.24 -15.33
C PRO A 45 -19.02 2.33 -13.86
N GLU A 46 -19.03 1.15 -13.23
CA GLU A 46 -18.63 0.80 -11.85
C GLU A 46 -17.68 1.81 -11.19
N SER A 47 -18.29 2.77 -10.49
CA SER A 47 -17.62 3.79 -9.71
C SER A 47 -17.57 3.31 -8.26
N THR A 48 -16.37 3.14 -7.69
CA THR A 48 -16.23 2.84 -6.26
C THR A 48 -16.77 4.02 -5.45
N GLU A 49 -17.96 3.85 -4.87
CA GLU A 49 -18.61 4.85 -4.01
C GLU A 49 -17.73 5.18 -2.79
N PRO A 50 -17.78 6.42 -2.26
CA PRO A 50 -17.10 6.76 -1.01
C PRO A 50 -17.64 5.90 0.13
N LEU A 51 -16.71 5.33 0.91
CA LEU A 51 -16.98 4.37 1.98
C LEU A 51 -18.09 4.86 2.92
N GLY A 52 -19.17 4.09 3.01
CA GLY A 52 -20.28 4.37 3.89
C GLY A 52 -19.86 4.34 5.36
N ILE A 53 -20.33 5.31 6.15
CA ILE A 53 -20.12 5.32 7.60
C ILE A 53 -20.78 4.08 8.21
N GLY A 54 -20.00 3.25 8.91
CA GLY A 54 -20.50 2.12 9.71
C GLY A 54 -20.92 0.87 8.91
N LYS A 55 -20.33 0.64 7.73
CA LYS A 55 -20.47 -0.62 6.99
C LYS A 55 -19.09 -1.18 6.66
N GLU A 56 -18.95 -2.50 6.77
CA GLU A 56 -17.79 -3.22 6.27
C GLU A 56 -17.65 -3.00 4.75
N VAL A 57 -16.42 -2.72 4.33
CA VAL A 57 -16.04 -2.64 2.91
C VAL A 57 -15.00 -3.69 2.63
N SER A 58 -15.27 -4.51 1.61
CA SER A 58 -14.33 -5.51 1.12
C SER A 58 -13.62 -4.98 -0.12
N VAL A 59 -12.30 -5.04 -0.11
CA VAL A 59 -11.43 -4.69 -1.22
C VAL A 59 -10.79 -5.96 -1.76
N PRO A 60 -11.01 -6.30 -3.05
CA PRO A 60 -10.39 -7.48 -3.64
C PRO A 60 -8.87 -7.30 -3.73
N ILE A 61 -8.15 -8.38 -3.43
CA ILE A 61 -6.70 -8.46 -3.59
C ILE A 61 -6.40 -9.38 -4.77
N PRO A 62 -5.59 -8.92 -5.75
CA PRO A 62 -5.20 -9.78 -6.87
C PRO A 62 -4.56 -11.07 -6.39
N ALA A 63 -4.92 -12.18 -7.03
CA ALA A 63 -4.43 -13.49 -6.66
C ALA A 63 -2.89 -13.59 -6.75
N ALA A 64 -2.30 -14.25 -5.76
CA ALA A 64 -0.88 -14.59 -5.76
C ALA A 64 -0.66 -15.96 -6.43
N ILE A 65 0.33 -16.04 -7.32
CA ILE A 65 0.74 -17.30 -7.96
C ILE A 65 2.09 -17.71 -7.40
N THR A 66 2.17 -18.93 -6.87
CA THR A 66 3.41 -19.47 -6.30
C THR A 66 4.05 -20.49 -7.24
N ASN A 67 5.38 -20.52 -7.28
CA ASN A 67 6.14 -21.51 -8.05
C ASN A 67 7.40 -21.92 -7.29
N VAL A 68 7.57 -23.22 -7.02
CA VAL A 68 8.78 -23.74 -6.37
C VAL A 68 9.94 -23.72 -7.36
N VAL A 69 11.04 -23.11 -6.94
CA VAL A 69 12.30 -23.06 -7.70
C VAL A 69 13.25 -24.15 -7.22
N ALA A 70 13.37 -24.29 -5.89
CA ALA A 70 14.13 -25.33 -5.24
C ALA A 70 13.32 -25.89 -4.05
N PRO A 71 13.10 -27.20 -3.97
CA PRO A 71 12.24 -27.78 -2.92
C PRO A 71 12.92 -27.90 -1.54
N GLY A 72 14.20 -27.56 -1.42
CA GLY A 72 14.97 -27.65 -0.16
C GLY A 72 15.36 -29.08 0.22
N ALA A 73 15.93 -29.24 1.42
CA ALA A 73 16.34 -30.51 1.99
C ALA A 73 15.16 -31.36 2.48
N GLU A 74 15.38 -32.66 2.67
CA GLU A 74 14.41 -33.54 3.36
C GLU A 74 14.51 -33.38 4.89
N PRO A 75 13.42 -33.58 5.65
CA PRO A 75 12.08 -33.95 5.18
C PRO A 75 11.31 -32.75 4.61
N ARG A 76 10.61 -32.97 3.49
CA ARG A 76 9.72 -31.98 2.88
C ARG A 76 8.27 -32.22 3.28
N SER A 77 7.51 -31.15 3.46
CA SER A 77 6.06 -31.22 3.68
C SER A 77 5.37 -29.95 3.21
N LEU A 78 4.05 -30.04 3.04
CA LEU A 78 3.25 -28.88 2.64
C LEU A 78 3.28 -27.82 3.75
N LEU A 79 3.45 -26.57 3.37
CA LEU A 79 3.25 -25.43 4.26
C LEU A 79 1.76 -25.09 4.20
N ARG A 80 0.97 -25.74 5.06
CA ARG A 80 -0.46 -25.48 5.19
C ARG A 80 -0.71 -24.83 6.53
N ARG A 81 -1.50 -23.76 6.51
CA ARG A 81 -2.00 -23.17 7.74
C ARG A 81 -3.04 -24.14 8.31
N ASP A 82 -2.83 -24.56 9.54
CA ASP A 82 -3.71 -25.48 10.27
C ASP A 82 -3.96 -24.91 11.66
N TYR A 83 -4.64 -23.76 11.68
CA TYR A 83 -5.12 -23.18 12.92
C TYR A 83 -6.56 -23.66 13.20
N PRO A 84 -6.84 -24.15 14.42
CA PRO A 84 -8.22 -24.44 14.82
C PRO A 84 -9.12 -23.21 14.73
N ALA A 85 -10.40 -23.41 14.39
CA ALA A 85 -11.38 -22.33 14.46
C ALA A 85 -11.41 -21.71 15.87
N GLY A 86 -11.50 -20.38 15.95
CA GLY A 86 -11.40 -19.63 17.20
C GLY A 86 -9.97 -19.45 17.75
N THR A 87 -8.93 -19.80 16.99
CA THR A 87 -7.54 -19.44 17.34
C THR A 87 -7.41 -17.93 17.47
N VAL A 88 -6.82 -17.48 18.57
CA VAL A 88 -6.58 -16.07 18.87
C VAL A 88 -5.09 -15.78 18.87
N GLN A 89 -4.68 -14.72 18.19
CA GLN A 89 -3.31 -14.23 18.20
C GLN A 89 -3.29 -12.73 18.46
N ARG A 90 -2.33 -12.26 19.27
CA ARG A 90 -2.08 -10.83 19.46
C ARG A 90 -0.76 -10.47 18.80
N VAL A 91 -0.77 -9.43 17.98
CA VAL A 91 0.43 -8.89 17.34
C VAL A 91 0.30 -7.39 17.23
N THR A 92 1.43 -6.69 17.20
CA THR A 92 1.50 -5.29 16.82
C THR A 92 2.07 -5.19 15.40
N LEU A 93 1.29 -4.59 14.50
CA LEU A 93 1.73 -4.21 13.17
C LEU A 93 2.33 -2.81 13.24
N HIS A 94 3.57 -2.68 12.77
CA HIS A 94 4.21 -1.39 12.58
C HIS A 94 4.37 -1.10 11.10
N THR A 95 4.01 0.11 10.70
CA THR A 95 4.17 0.57 9.31
C THR A 95 4.87 1.92 9.29
N SER A 96 5.77 2.10 8.33
CA SER A 96 6.34 3.39 8.00
C SER A 96 6.42 3.54 6.49
N HIS A 97 6.15 4.74 6.00
CA HIS A 97 6.10 5.02 4.58
C HIS A 97 6.65 6.41 4.30
N ARG A 98 7.80 6.47 3.65
CA ARG A 98 8.50 7.69 3.31
C ARG A 98 8.38 7.98 1.83
N ILE A 99 8.04 9.22 1.49
CA ILE A 99 8.00 9.70 0.11
C ILE A 99 8.70 11.05 0.05
N ALA A 100 9.80 11.13 -0.69
CA ALA A 100 10.38 12.40 -1.11
C ALA A 100 10.04 12.60 -2.60
N GLN A 101 9.47 13.75 -2.95
CA GLN A 101 9.15 14.09 -4.34
C GLN A 101 9.87 15.38 -4.75
N GLN A 102 10.37 15.41 -5.98
CA GLN A 102 10.99 16.57 -6.60
C GLN A 102 10.39 16.80 -7.99
N ILE A 103 10.05 18.05 -8.30
CA ILE A 103 9.55 18.45 -9.63
C ILE A 103 10.61 19.33 -10.29
N ASN A 104 11.15 18.90 -11.42
CA ASN A 104 12.24 19.57 -12.12
C ASN A 104 13.40 19.88 -11.14
N ASP A 105 13.93 21.09 -11.19
CA ASP A 105 15.02 21.55 -10.31
C ASP A 105 14.53 22.15 -8.97
N GLN A 106 13.25 21.95 -8.62
CA GLN A 106 12.73 22.44 -7.34
C GLN A 106 13.29 21.62 -6.16
N PRO A 107 13.40 22.22 -4.96
CA PRO A 107 13.75 21.46 -3.77
C PRO A 107 12.77 20.29 -3.55
N ALA A 108 13.33 19.14 -3.17
CA ALA A 108 12.53 17.98 -2.79
C ALA A 108 11.61 18.31 -1.61
N ARG A 109 10.40 17.76 -1.65
CA ARG A 109 9.37 17.92 -0.62
C ARG A 109 9.00 16.55 -0.06
N ASP A 110 8.72 16.54 1.24
CA ASP A 110 8.30 15.35 1.96
C ASP A 110 6.77 15.18 1.86
N PHE A 111 6.35 14.01 1.41
CA PHE A 111 4.95 13.57 1.30
C PHE A 111 4.71 12.26 2.05
N SER A 112 5.59 11.93 2.99
CA SER A 112 5.51 10.74 3.84
C SER A 112 4.21 10.71 4.64
N ALA A 113 3.62 9.53 4.77
CA ALA A 113 2.57 9.29 5.76
C ALA A 113 3.22 9.02 7.13
N PRO A 114 2.63 9.49 8.24
CA PRO A 114 3.15 9.18 9.56
C PRO A 114 3.20 7.66 9.82
N ALA A 115 4.23 7.22 10.52
CA ALA A 115 4.34 5.83 10.95
C ALA A 115 3.21 5.47 11.93
N LEU A 116 2.71 4.23 11.85
CA LEU A 116 1.69 3.71 12.75
C LEU A 116 2.18 2.48 13.50
N SER A 117 1.77 2.36 14.76
CA SER A 117 1.81 1.12 15.53
C SER A 117 0.37 0.72 15.85
N ILE A 118 -0.03 -0.45 15.37
CA ILE A 118 -1.40 -0.95 15.36
C ILE A 118 -1.40 -2.28 16.14
N PRO A 119 -1.70 -2.26 17.44
CA PRO A 119 -1.97 -3.49 18.19
C PRO A 119 -3.23 -4.14 17.63
N MET A 120 -3.21 -5.44 17.37
CA MET A 120 -4.32 -6.19 16.81
C MET A 120 -4.53 -7.49 17.57
N THR A 121 -5.79 -7.87 17.74
CA THR A 121 -6.16 -9.23 18.13
C THR A 121 -6.77 -9.88 16.90
N ALA A 122 -6.10 -10.88 16.35
CA ALA A 122 -6.60 -11.72 15.29
C ALA A 122 -7.39 -12.90 15.87
N GLN A 123 -8.50 -13.23 15.24
CA GLN A 123 -9.30 -14.40 15.53
C GLN A 123 -9.66 -15.10 14.22
N THR A 124 -9.45 -16.40 14.17
CA THR A 124 -9.79 -17.21 12.98
C THR A 124 -11.24 -17.67 13.07
N ASP A 125 -11.98 -17.58 11.99
CA ASP A 125 -13.30 -18.20 11.82
C ASP A 125 -13.27 -19.22 10.66
N ALA A 126 -14.45 -19.65 10.19
CA ALA A 126 -14.54 -20.62 9.10
C ALA A 126 -14.20 -20.03 7.72
N GLU A 127 -14.19 -18.70 7.59
CA GLU A 127 -14.20 -17.97 6.31
C GLU A 127 -12.94 -17.11 6.13
N GLY A 128 -12.16 -16.86 7.19
CA GLY A 128 -10.92 -16.13 7.13
C GLY A 128 -10.35 -15.74 8.49
N ILE A 129 -9.83 -14.52 8.56
CA ILE A 129 -9.23 -13.94 9.76
C ILE A 129 -9.91 -12.62 10.04
N ASP A 130 -10.48 -12.47 11.24
CA ASP A 130 -10.98 -11.21 11.76
C ASP A 130 -9.93 -10.56 12.68
N LEU A 131 -9.82 -9.25 12.58
CA LEU A 131 -8.90 -8.42 13.35
C LEU A 131 -9.70 -7.37 14.13
N THR A 132 -9.47 -7.31 15.44
CA THR A 132 -9.89 -6.19 16.27
C THR A 132 -8.69 -5.30 16.58
N LEU A 133 -8.78 -4.03 16.22
CA LEU A 133 -7.73 -3.05 16.48
C LEU A 133 -7.78 -2.55 17.92
N GLY A 134 -6.63 -2.59 18.58
CA GLY A 134 -6.39 -1.94 19.86
C GLY A 134 -6.12 -0.44 19.69
N THR A 135 -5.39 0.14 20.65
CA THR A 135 -5.04 1.57 20.62
C THR A 135 -3.96 1.84 19.59
N VAL A 136 -4.33 2.43 18.45
CA VAL A 136 -3.40 2.82 17.39
C VAL A 136 -2.63 4.05 17.81
N THR A 137 -1.31 4.03 17.60
CA THR A 137 -0.41 5.15 17.98
C THR A 137 0.45 5.58 16.80
N THR A 138 0.89 6.84 16.84
CA THR A 138 1.74 7.47 15.83
C THR A 138 2.57 8.58 16.49
N PRO A 139 3.79 8.87 16.00
CA PRO A 139 4.58 10.00 16.50
C PRO A 139 4.04 11.36 16.02
N ASP A 140 3.16 11.39 15.01
CA ASP A 140 2.59 12.65 14.50
C ASP A 140 1.45 13.17 15.41
N PRO A 141 1.58 14.36 16.03
CA PRO A 141 0.57 14.84 16.98
C PRO A 141 -0.81 15.11 16.36
N ALA A 142 -0.86 15.50 15.08
CA ALA A 142 -2.11 15.81 14.40
C ALA A 142 -2.91 14.54 14.12
N LEU A 143 -2.23 13.50 13.61
CA LEU A 143 -2.82 12.19 13.37
C LEU A 143 -3.10 11.45 14.68
N ALA A 144 -2.26 11.59 15.71
CA ALA A 144 -2.50 10.99 17.03
C ALA A 144 -3.85 11.42 17.61
N LYS A 145 -4.22 12.70 17.46
CA LYS A 145 -5.55 13.20 17.87
C LYS A 145 -6.67 12.52 17.09
N ALA A 146 -6.50 12.34 15.78
CA ALA A 146 -7.47 11.70 14.90
C ALA A 146 -7.65 10.20 15.19
N LEU A 147 -6.61 9.53 15.69
CA LEU A 147 -6.60 8.09 16.00
C LEU A 147 -7.24 7.75 17.36
N THR A 148 -7.49 8.74 18.23
CA THR A 148 -8.04 8.50 19.59
C THR A 148 -9.35 7.71 19.62
N LYS A 149 -10.13 7.72 18.52
CA LYS A 149 -11.41 7.01 18.39
C LYS A 149 -11.37 5.80 17.46
N THR A 150 -10.18 5.27 17.15
CA THR A 150 -10.03 4.10 16.26
C THR A 150 -10.15 2.76 16.96
N GLY A 151 -10.03 2.74 18.31
CA GLY A 151 -10.12 1.50 19.08
C GLY A 151 -11.45 0.79 18.86
N GLY A 152 -11.37 -0.53 18.65
CA GLY A 152 -12.53 -1.34 18.30
C GLY A 152 -12.95 -1.25 16.83
N SER A 153 -12.16 -0.60 15.96
CA SER A 153 -12.31 -0.81 14.51
C SER A 153 -11.97 -2.25 14.16
N HIS A 154 -12.64 -2.77 13.14
CA HIS A 154 -12.43 -4.11 12.64
C HIS A 154 -11.74 -4.08 11.28
N ALA A 155 -10.91 -5.07 11.04
CA ALA A 155 -10.36 -5.40 9.74
C ALA A 155 -10.41 -6.91 9.57
N GLY A 156 -10.28 -7.41 8.35
CA GLY A 156 -10.28 -8.85 8.12
C GLY A 156 -9.63 -9.22 6.80
N PHE A 157 -9.32 -10.51 6.67
CA PHE A 157 -8.78 -11.09 5.45
C PHE A 157 -9.65 -12.25 5.01
N ASP A 158 -10.06 -12.24 3.75
CA ASP A 158 -10.51 -13.45 3.06
C ASP A 158 -9.27 -14.20 2.59
N LEU A 159 -9.30 -15.52 2.67
CA LEU A 159 -8.19 -16.38 2.26
C LEU A 159 -8.64 -17.36 1.18
N SER A 160 -7.74 -17.65 0.26
CA SER A 160 -7.83 -18.83 -0.60
C SER A 160 -7.57 -20.12 0.18
N ASP A 161 -7.90 -21.26 -0.42
CA ASP A 161 -7.61 -22.60 0.13
C ASP A 161 -6.12 -22.84 0.47
N LEU A 162 -5.21 -22.10 -0.18
CA LEU A 162 -3.77 -22.15 0.06
C LEU A 162 -3.29 -21.11 1.09
N GLY A 163 -4.21 -20.36 1.71
CA GLY A 163 -3.92 -19.37 2.74
C GLY A 163 -3.40 -18.02 2.23
N ALA A 164 -3.47 -17.76 0.92
CA ALA A 164 -3.17 -16.44 0.36
C ALA A 164 -4.36 -15.49 0.51
N ILE A 165 -4.09 -14.20 0.81
CA ILE A 165 -5.12 -13.18 1.00
C ILE A 165 -5.79 -12.85 -0.33
N THR A 166 -7.12 -12.94 -0.39
CA THR A 166 -7.93 -12.65 -1.58
C THR A 166 -8.79 -11.39 -1.44
N ALA A 167 -9.04 -10.94 -0.21
CA ALA A 167 -9.68 -9.66 0.05
C ALA A 167 -9.22 -9.06 1.38
N LEU A 168 -9.23 -7.74 1.46
CA LEU A 168 -9.08 -6.97 2.69
C LEU A 168 -10.45 -6.40 3.06
N ARG A 169 -10.98 -6.82 4.21
CA ARG A 169 -12.20 -6.26 4.79
C ARG A 169 -11.83 -5.17 5.78
N LEU A 170 -12.51 -4.03 5.71
CA LEU A 170 -12.32 -2.90 6.62
C LEU A 170 -13.66 -2.43 7.12
N GLU A 171 -13.81 -2.40 8.43
CA GLU A 171 -14.96 -1.82 9.11
C GLU A 171 -14.45 -0.81 10.15
N PRO A 172 -14.14 0.43 9.71
CA PRO A 172 -13.77 1.49 10.62
C PRO A 172 -14.92 1.78 11.59
N SER A 173 -14.60 2.02 12.87
CA SER A 173 -15.60 2.48 13.84
C SER A 173 -16.30 3.75 13.31
N PRO A 174 -17.62 3.93 13.52
CA PRO A 174 -18.36 5.10 13.03
C PRO A 174 -17.80 6.45 13.48
N ASP A 175 -17.08 6.46 14.62
CA ASP A 175 -16.42 7.62 15.18
C ASP A 175 -15.03 7.91 14.58
N THR A 176 -14.55 7.05 13.68
CA THR A 176 -13.25 7.17 13.04
C THR A 176 -13.27 8.32 12.03
N SER A 177 -12.42 9.32 12.26
CA SER A 177 -12.28 10.43 11.32
C SER A 177 -11.69 9.99 9.97
N ASN A 178 -12.00 10.71 8.89
CA ASN A 178 -11.47 10.41 7.55
C ASN A 178 -9.92 10.30 7.49
N PRO A 179 -9.13 11.20 8.12
CA PRO A 179 -7.68 11.05 8.14
C PRO A 179 -7.20 9.78 8.84
N ALA A 180 -7.83 9.40 9.96
CA ALA A 180 -7.51 8.17 10.67
C ALA A 180 -7.84 6.93 9.84
N ARG A 181 -9.02 6.93 9.21
CA ARG A 181 -9.46 5.86 8.31
C ARG A 181 -8.49 5.66 7.15
N ALA A 182 -8.12 6.74 6.44
CA ALA A 182 -7.20 6.68 5.32
C ALA A 182 -5.80 6.17 5.73
N ALA A 183 -5.31 6.56 6.92
CA ALA A 183 -4.05 6.08 7.45
C ALA A 183 -4.07 4.57 7.76
N LEU A 184 -5.19 4.08 8.32
CA LEU A 184 -5.38 2.64 8.58
C LEU A 184 -5.48 1.84 7.29
N GLU A 185 -6.29 2.30 6.33
CA GLU A 185 -6.39 1.71 4.99
C GLU A 185 -5.00 1.54 4.36
N GLN A 186 -4.23 2.62 4.32
CA GLN A 186 -2.88 2.60 3.77
C GLN A 186 -1.99 1.58 4.49
N ALA A 187 -2.01 1.55 5.82
CA ALA A 187 -1.21 0.61 6.60
C ALA A 187 -1.57 -0.87 6.30
N PHE A 188 -2.86 -1.20 6.21
CA PHE A 188 -3.31 -2.54 5.87
C PHE A 188 -2.95 -2.93 4.44
N TYR A 189 -3.09 -2.03 3.47
CA TYR A 189 -2.61 -2.31 2.11
C TYR A 189 -1.13 -2.63 2.08
N GLN A 190 -0.29 -1.85 2.79
CA GLN A 190 1.14 -2.14 2.83
C GLN A 190 1.42 -3.52 3.43
N ALA A 191 0.71 -3.90 4.49
CA ALA A 191 0.85 -5.20 5.13
C ALA A 191 0.40 -6.36 4.22
N VAL A 192 -0.76 -6.24 3.57
CA VAL A 192 -1.32 -7.28 2.68
C VAL A 192 -0.39 -7.57 1.50
N TYR A 193 0.10 -6.53 0.82
CA TYR A 193 1.02 -6.71 -0.32
C TYR A 193 2.42 -7.20 0.08
N ARG A 194 2.70 -7.29 1.39
CA ARG A 194 3.94 -7.85 1.97
C ARG A 194 3.71 -9.16 2.72
N SER A 195 2.49 -9.70 2.64
CA SER A 195 2.22 -11.07 3.09
C SER A 195 2.84 -12.08 2.13
N ILE A 196 3.09 -13.30 2.62
CA ILE A 196 3.64 -14.39 1.82
C ILE A 196 2.58 -15.46 1.56
N ALA A 197 2.47 -15.89 0.30
CA ALA A 197 1.72 -17.08 -0.09
C ALA A 197 2.64 -18.30 -0.13
N PHE A 198 2.13 -19.46 0.29
CA PHE A 198 2.88 -20.70 0.32
C PHE A 198 2.67 -21.54 -0.95
N PRO A 199 3.67 -22.33 -1.37
CA PRO A 199 3.53 -23.22 -2.52
C PRO A 199 2.56 -24.37 -2.23
N ASP A 200 2.01 -24.93 -3.31
CA ASP A 200 1.17 -26.11 -3.25
C ASP A 200 1.96 -27.43 -3.17
N GLN A 201 3.29 -27.35 -3.33
CA GLN A 201 4.23 -28.47 -3.31
C GLN A 201 4.94 -28.61 -1.95
N PRO A 202 5.34 -29.84 -1.55
CA PRO A 202 6.12 -30.05 -0.33
C PRO A 202 7.49 -29.39 -0.40
N VAL A 203 7.87 -28.70 0.67
CA VAL A 203 9.17 -28.02 0.79
C VAL A 203 9.81 -28.31 2.15
N GLY A 204 11.14 -28.26 2.20
CA GLY A 204 11.93 -28.37 3.42
C GLY A 204 12.88 -27.21 3.59
N GLU A 205 13.71 -27.22 4.63
CA GLU A 205 14.68 -26.15 4.89
C GLU A 205 15.62 -25.94 3.69
N GLY A 206 15.92 -24.68 3.39
CA GLY A 206 16.65 -24.25 2.18
C GLY A 206 15.80 -24.19 0.91
N ALA A 207 14.49 -24.41 0.99
CA ALA A 207 13.60 -24.27 -0.16
C ALA A 207 13.52 -22.81 -0.63
N VAL A 208 13.35 -22.64 -1.93
CA VAL A 208 13.17 -21.36 -2.61
C VAL A 208 11.94 -21.44 -3.49
N TRP A 209 11.03 -20.48 -3.36
CA TRP A 209 9.89 -20.32 -4.25
C TRP A 209 9.66 -18.85 -4.58
N THR A 210 9.03 -18.60 -5.73
CA THR A 210 8.62 -17.26 -6.14
C THR A 210 7.12 -17.10 -5.90
N VAL A 211 6.72 -15.91 -5.46
CA VAL A 211 5.34 -15.45 -5.38
C VAL A 211 5.18 -14.28 -6.32
N ARG A 212 4.35 -14.43 -7.35
CA ARG A 212 4.04 -13.38 -8.31
C ARG A 212 2.64 -12.83 -8.04
N GLN A 213 2.52 -11.52 -7.90
CA GLN A 213 1.25 -10.86 -7.62
C GLN A 213 1.18 -9.50 -8.32
N GLU A 214 -0.01 -9.16 -8.82
CA GLU A 214 -0.27 -7.82 -9.31
C GLU A 214 -0.57 -6.88 -8.15
N ILE A 215 0.04 -5.69 -8.16
CA ILE A 215 -0.31 -4.62 -7.24
C ILE A 215 -1.15 -3.61 -8.02
N SER A 216 -2.41 -3.52 -7.61
CA SER A 216 -3.33 -2.51 -8.13
C SER A 216 -3.25 -1.25 -7.28
N GLY A 217 -3.07 -0.11 -7.94
CA GLY A 217 -2.89 1.21 -7.33
C GLY A 217 -2.79 2.29 -8.40
N GLY A 218 -2.05 3.38 -8.14
CA GLY A 218 -1.83 4.43 -9.14
C GLY A 218 -1.20 3.89 -10.44
N VAL A 219 -0.13 3.12 -10.31
CA VAL A 219 0.51 2.37 -11.41
C VAL A 219 0.29 0.89 -11.14
N THR A 220 -0.16 0.13 -12.13
CA THR A 220 -0.24 -1.34 -12.01
C THR A 220 1.16 -1.94 -12.08
N LEU A 221 1.53 -2.69 -11.03
CA LEU A 221 2.85 -3.31 -10.90
C LEU A 221 2.73 -4.83 -10.93
N ASP A 222 3.73 -5.47 -11.52
CA ASP A 222 4.02 -6.88 -11.31
C ASP A 222 5.06 -6.98 -10.18
N GLN A 223 4.66 -7.59 -9.06
CA GLN A 223 5.56 -7.89 -7.95
C GLN A 223 5.98 -9.35 -8.02
N VAL A 224 7.28 -9.59 -7.93
CA VAL A 224 7.86 -10.91 -7.72
C VAL A 224 8.58 -10.91 -6.38
N THR A 225 8.14 -11.76 -5.47
CA THR A 225 8.80 -12.02 -4.19
C THR A 225 9.46 -13.39 -4.25
N THR A 226 10.79 -13.43 -4.13
CA THR A 226 11.53 -14.67 -3.91
C THR A 226 11.59 -14.95 -2.41
N ALA A 227 11.03 -16.08 -1.99
CA ALA A 227 11.01 -16.51 -0.61
C ALA A 227 11.96 -17.70 -0.42
N THR A 228 12.79 -17.63 0.62
CA THR A 228 13.72 -18.70 1.01
C THR A 228 13.40 -19.16 2.42
N LEU A 229 13.04 -20.44 2.60
CA LEU A 229 12.83 -21.04 3.92
C LEU A 229 14.19 -21.32 4.56
N THR A 230 14.70 -20.37 5.35
CA THR A 230 16.04 -20.46 5.93
C THR A 230 16.09 -21.34 7.17
N LYS A 231 14.97 -21.50 7.89
CA LYS A 231 14.86 -22.35 9.07
C LYS A 231 13.46 -22.91 9.24
N ARG A 232 13.37 -24.18 9.66
CA ARG A 232 12.11 -24.81 10.06
C ARG A 232 12.23 -25.54 11.40
N ASP A 233 11.40 -25.13 12.36
CA ASP A 233 11.24 -25.78 13.67
C ASP A 233 9.77 -26.13 13.89
N GLY A 234 9.39 -27.35 13.52
CA GLY A 234 7.99 -27.76 13.45
C GLY A 234 7.19 -26.87 12.48
N ASP A 235 6.23 -26.13 13.04
CA ASP A 235 5.35 -25.19 12.34
C ASP A 235 5.89 -23.76 12.33
N ARG A 236 6.96 -23.47 13.07
CA ARG A 236 7.62 -22.17 13.07
C ARG A 236 8.68 -22.09 11.97
N LEU A 237 8.45 -21.19 11.03
CA LEU A 237 9.24 -20.99 9.81
C LEU A 237 9.93 -19.64 9.87
N THR A 238 11.22 -19.59 9.55
CA THR A 238 11.93 -18.33 9.23
C THR A 238 12.12 -18.26 7.73
N ILE A 239 11.64 -17.17 7.14
CA ILE A 239 11.61 -16.99 5.69
C ILE A 239 12.26 -15.66 5.35
N GLU A 240 13.31 -15.72 4.55
CA GLU A 240 13.91 -14.55 3.92
C GLU A 240 13.15 -14.20 2.64
N LEU A 241 12.94 -12.90 2.40
CA LEU A 241 12.17 -12.38 1.29
C LEU A 241 13.01 -11.39 0.50
N ASP A 242 13.04 -11.54 -0.80
CA ASP A 242 13.57 -10.57 -1.77
C ASP A 242 12.44 -10.16 -2.71
N VAL A 243 12.20 -8.87 -2.85
CA VAL A 243 11.05 -8.30 -3.56
C VAL A 243 11.53 -7.43 -4.70
N ILE A 244 10.96 -7.64 -5.89
CA ILE A 244 11.17 -6.77 -7.05
C ILE A 244 9.79 -6.36 -7.58
N GLN A 245 9.61 -5.07 -7.87
CA GLN A 245 8.39 -4.55 -8.49
C GLN A 245 8.72 -3.90 -9.83
N GLN A 246 7.90 -4.20 -10.85
CA GLN A 246 8.05 -3.66 -12.19
C GLN A 246 6.72 -3.13 -12.72
N PRO A 247 6.70 -1.95 -13.39
CA PRO A 247 5.48 -1.45 -14.02
C PRO A 247 5.05 -2.36 -15.17
N LYS A 248 3.75 -2.62 -15.30
CA LYS A 248 3.18 -3.36 -16.44
C LYS A 248 3.00 -2.51 -17.70
N SER A 249 3.22 -1.20 -17.59
CA SER A 249 3.05 -0.20 -18.64
C SER A 249 4.18 0.82 -18.56
N ALA A 250 4.58 1.40 -19.69
CA ALA A 250 5.51 2.53 -19.73
C ALA A 250 4.84 3.89 -19.44
N VAL A 251 3.52 3.88 -19.21
CA VAL A 251 2.71 5.07 -18.96
C VAL A 251 1.89 4.87 -17.69
N TRP A 252 1.89 5.87 -16.84
CA TRP A 252 0.99 6.01 -15.71
C TRP A 252 -0.22 6.88 -16.10
N ASN A 253 -1.42 6.32 -16.04
CA ASN A 253 -2.65 7.09 -16.14
C ASN A 253 -3.02 7.65 -14.76
N LEU A 254 -3.01 8.97 -14.63
CA LEU A 254 -3.36 9.62 -13.38
C LEU A 254 -4.86 9.48 -13.11
N PRO A 255 -5.27 9.33 -11.83
CA PRO A 255 -6.68 9.20 -11.47
C PRO A 255 -7.50 10.43 -11.86
N ASN A 256 -8.83 10.28 -11.89
CA ASN A 256 -9.78 11.37 -12.16
C ASN A 256 -9.55 12.10 -13.48
N ASN A 257 -9.04 11.40 -14.50
CA ASN A 257 -8.69 11.96 -15.81
C ASN A 257 -7.70 13.14 -15.74
N ALA A 258 -6.86 13.19 -14.69
CA ALA A 258 -5.88 14.27 -14.49
C ALA A 258 -4.76 14.27 -15.55
N GLY A 259 -4.64 13.22 -16.36
CA GLY A 259 -3.69 13.11 -17.46
C GLY A 259 -2.92 11.81 -17.43
N LYS A 260 -1.76 11.81 -18.09
CA LYS A 260 -0.84 10.67 -18.12
C LYS A 260 0.59 11.16 -17.94
N LEU A 261 1.42 10.33 -17.33
CA LEU A 261 2.87 10.55 -17.22
C LEU A 261 3.59 9.36 -17.87
N ASP A 262 4.67 9.64 -18.60
CA ASP A 262 5.56 8.62 -19.13
C ASP A 262 6.51 8.18 -18.01
N ILE A 263 6.62 6.87 -17.79
CA ILE A 263 7.53 6.29 -16.80
C ILE A 263 8.90 6.22 -17.45
N GLN A 264 9.81 7.09 -17.02
CA GLN A 264 11.18 7.16 -17.53
C GLN A 264 12.12 6.21 -16.79
N ASP A 265 11.87 6.04 -15.49
CA ASP A 265 12.70 5.25 -14.61
C ASP A 265 11.84 4.65 -13.49
N TYR A 266 12.16 3.40 -13.12
CA TYR A 266 11.42 2.70 -12.09
C TYR A 266 12.27 1.59 -11.49
N VAL A 267 12.76 1.84 -10.28
CA VAL A 267 13.48 0.85 -9.47
C VAL A 267 12.80 0.76 -8.13
N MET A 268 12.19 -0.39 -7.85
CA MET A 268 11.57 -0.70 -6.57
C MET A 268 11.97 -2.11 -6.17
N GLN A 269 12.74 -2.20 -5.10
CA GLN A 269 13.30 -3.45 -4.59
C GLN A 269 13.16 -3.49 -3.07
N GLY A 270 13.18 -4.68 -2.51
CA GLY A 270 13.07 -4.83 -1.08
C GLY A 270 13.60 -6.15 -0.58
N THR A 271 13.90 -6.17 0.71
CA THR A 271 14.36 -7.37 1.41
C THR A 271 13.71 -7.43 2.78
N GLY A 272 13.60 -8.63 3.32
CA GLY A 272 13.08 -8.81 4.66
C GLY A 272 13.26 -10.21 5.20
N THR A 273 12.94 -10.37 6.48
CA THR A 273 12.84 -11.68 7.11
C THR A 273 11.59 -11.69 7.95
N ILE A 274 10.77 -12.71 7.77
CA ILE A 274 9.57 -12.95 8.55
C ILE A 274 9.63 -14.30 9.25
N THR A 275 8.98 -14.35 10.40
CA THR A 275 8.72 -15.59 11.12
C THR A 275 7.22 -15.84 11.10
N VAL A 276 6.84 -17.01 10.60
CA VAL A 276 5.45 -17.47 10.54
C VAL A 276 5.33 -18.73 11.38
N ASP A 277 4.20 -18.87 12.05
CA ASP A 277 3.79 -20.12 12.69
C ASP A 277 2.56 -20.64 11.95
N LEU A 278 2.60 -21.85 11.40
CA LEU A 278 1.50 -22.41 10.63
C LEU A 278 0.23 -22.64 11.45
N GLY A 279 0.34 -22.67 12.79
CA GLY A 279 -0.79 -22.73 13.72
C GLY A 279 -1.36 -21.36 14.10
N LEU A 280 -0.87 -20.26 13.53
CA LEU A 280 -1.33 -18.90 13.84
C LEU A 280 -1.75 -18.12 12.57
N PRO A 281 -2.75 -17.21 12.67
CA PRO A 281 -3.29 -16.49 11.52
C PRO A 281 -2.34 -15.45 10.90
N LEU A 282 -1.45 -14.86 11.70
CA LEU A 282 -0.57 -13.75 11.31
C LEU A 282 0.91 -14.08 11.57
N PRO A 283 1.85 -13.39 10.88
CA PRO A 283 3.27 -13.47 11.23
C PRO A 283 3.51 -13.11 12.70
N VAL A 284 4.35 -13.88 13.38
CA VAL A 284 4.68 -13.67 14.81
C VAL A 284 5.78 -12.62 15.00
N ALA A 285 6.65 -12.49 14.01
CA ALA A 285 7.73 -11.51 14.01
C ALA A 285 8.21 -11.26 12.59
N GLY A 286 8.87 -10.13 12.36
CA GLY A 286 9.61 -9.91 11.12
C GLY A 286 9.56 -8.48 10.64
N THR A 287 10.33 -8.21 9.60
CA THR A 287 10.37 -6.89 8.95
C THR A 287 10.64 -7.07 7.47
N ILE A 288 9.96 -6.30 6.65
CA ILE A 288 10.16 -6.21 5.21
C ILE A 288 10.22 -4.74 4.85
N THR A 289 11.28 -4.35 4.14
CA THR A 289 11.45 -3.01 3.59
C THR A 289 11.45 -3.08 2.08
N VAL A 290 10.65 -2.25 1.42
CA VAL A 290 10.60 -2.09 -0.04
C VAL A 290 10.72 -0.61 -0.36
N GLY A 291 11.69 -0.26 -1.20
CA GLY A 291 11.97 1.11 -1.56
C GLY A 291 12.74 1.24 -2.87
N GLY A 292 12.96 2.48 -3.25
CA GLY A 292 13.71 2.82 -4.45
C GLY A 292 13.30 4.17 -5.04
N HIS A 293 13.47 4.32 -6.35
CA HIS A 293 13.28 5.57 -7.05
C HIS A 293 12.41 5.39 -8.30
N GLN A 294 11.67 6.44 -8.61
CA GLN A 294 10.74 6.48 -9.73
C GLN A 294 10.88 7.83 -10.43
N GLY A 295 10.90 7.81 -11.76
CA GLY A 295 10.99 8.98 -12.62
C GLY A 295 9.84 9.02 -13.61
N TYR A 296 9.10 10.12 -13.61
CA TYR A 296 7.95 10.33 -14.47
C TYR A 296 8.11 11.63 -15.28
N ARG A 297 7.68 11.64 -16.53
CA ARG A 297 7.67 12.84 -17.39
C ARG A 297 6.25 13.15 -17.86
N ASP A 298 5.84 14.39 -17.70
CA ASP A 298 4.62 14.88 -18.33
C ASP A 298 4.90 15.18 -19.81
N PRO A 299 4.27 14.47 -20.76
CA PRO A 299 4.50 14.69 -22.20
C PRO A 299 4.00 16.04 -22.71
N ARG A 300 3.13 16.76 -21.96
CA ARG A 300 2.57 18.04 -22.37
C ARG A 300 3.42 19.23 -21.93
N THR A 301 3.94 19.17 -20.72
CA THR A 301 4.72 20.26 -20.11
C THR A 301 6.22 19.99 -20.10
N GLU A 302 6.63 18.75 -20.42
CA GLU A 302 7.99 18.24 -20.30
C GLU A 302 8.54 18.21 -18.87
N SER A 303 7.68 18.48 -17.88
CA SER A 303 8.07 18.46 -16.47
C SER A 303 8.43 17.04 -16.04
N VAL A 304 9.46 16.93 -15.21
CA VAL A 304 9.92 15.67 -14.64
C VAL A 304 9.58 15.62 -13.16
N LEU A 305 8.93 14.55 -12.73
CA LEU A 305 8.68 14.21 -11.34
C LEU A 305 9.61 13.06 -10.95
N GLN A 306 10.45 13.27 -9.95
CA GLN A 306 11.27 12.25 -9.33
C GLN A 306 10.72 11.93 -7.95
N GLN A 307 10.65 10.65 -7.61
CA GLN A 307 10.22 10.18 -6.29
C GLN A 307 11.24 9.21 -5.73
N THR A 308 11.50 9.32 -4.43
CA THR A 308 12.16 8.27 -3.65
C THR A 308 11.16 7.77 -2.63
N ILE A 309 10.95 6.46 -2.60
CA ILE A 309 9.96 5.81 -1.74
C ILE A 309 10.69 4.80 -0.87
N ASP A 310 10.35 4.75 0.41
CA ASP A 310 10.78 3.71 1.33
C ASP A 310 9.58 3.28 2.17
N THR A 311 9.29 1.98 2.20
CA THR A 311 8.17 1.43 2.96
C THR A 311 8.64 0.26 3.79
N GLN A 312 8.42 0.34 5.09
CA GLN A 312 8.71 -0.75 6.01
C GLN A 312 7.41 -1.25 6.66
N VAL A 313 7.27 -2.57 6.72
CA VAL A 313 6.26 -3.26 7.52
C VAL A 313 6.96 -4.22 8.46
N SER A 314 6.57 -4.23 9.72
CA SER A 314 7.06 -5.20 10.69
C SER A 314 5.98 -5.67 11.65
N TRP A 315 6.17 -6.89 12.16
CA TRP A 315 5.28 -7.54 13.12
C TRP A 315 6.07 -7.86 14.38
N THR A 316 5.43 -7.68 15.53
CA THR A 316 5.95 -8.09 16.83
C THR A 316 4.82 -8.65 17.69
N GLU A 317 4.98 -9.88 18.17
CA GLU A 317 4.12 -10.49 19.20
C GLU A 317 4.26 -9.80 20.56
#